data_AF-A0A6I7YD64-F1
#
_entry.id   AF-A0A6I7YD64-F1
#
_cell.length_a   1.000
_cell.length_b   1.000
_cell.length_c   1.000
_cell.angle_alpha   90.00
_cell.angle_beta   90.00
_cell.angle_gamma   90.00
#
_symmetry.space_group_name_H-M   'P 1'
#
loop_
_entity.id
_entity.type
_entity.pdbx_description
1 polymer ?
#
loop_
_entity_poly.entity_id
_entity_poly.type
_entity_poly.pdbx_seq_one_letter_code
_entity_poly.pdbx_strand_id
1 'polypeptide(L)'
;MGPVQAHFDQPEVRRVSRGEYPWWDEALAVLNQDVAVTLPEQGALQLLAQPSYEAGEPEYVYVALADGGWHGSHLYPKTAEDQAHALAIVAEAGQETVAERLWQAWPLCVEHNLGLHARDVKGLLSWWCAGRRSEGGSGHVCAAVGALDTFSAL
;
A
#
# COMPACT_ATOMS: atom_id res chain seq x y z
N MET A 1 16.24 -44.56 -13.25
CA MET A 1 16.18 -43.08 -13.14
C MET A 1 14.92 -42.75 -12.35
N GLY A 2 15.05 -42.37 -11.08
CA GLY A 2 13.92 -41.86 -10.31
C GLY A 2 13.58 -40.43 -10.74
N PRO A 3 12.33 -39.97 -10.55
CA PRO A 3 11.98 -38.59 -10.84
C PRO A 3 12.75 -37.67 -9.90
N VAL A 4 13.51 -36.73 -10.47
CA VAL A 4 14.08 -35.60 -9.72
C VAL A 4 12.90 -34.69 -9.40
N GLN A 5 12.39 -34.81 -8.18
CA GLN A 5 11.46 -33.87 -7.62
C GLN A 5 12.27 -32.63 -7.27
N ALA A 6 12.35 -31.69 -8.19
CA ALA A 6 12.88 -30.37 -7.91
C ALA A 6 11.94 -29.73 -6.88
N HIS A 7 12.32 -29.81 -5.60
CA HIS A 7 11.83 -28.89 -4.61
C HIS A 7 12.33 -27.52 -5.10
N PHE A 8 11.46 -26.77 -5.76
CA PHE A 8 11.65 -25.33 -5.83
C PHE A 8 11.53 -24.88 -4.38
N ASP A 9 12.66 -24.79 -3.68
CA ASP A 9 12.69 -24.10 -2.40
C ASP A 9 12.11 -22.71 -2.68
N GLN A 10 10.90 -22.48 -2.17
CA GLN A 10 10.29 -21.17 -2.35
C GLN A 10 11.26 -20.17 -1.70
N PRO A 11 11.70 -19.14 -2.43
CA PRO A 11 12.58 -18.14 -1.85
C PRO A 11 11.90 -17.59 -0.60
N GLU A 12 12.55 -17.76 0.55
CA GLU A 12 11.96 -17.44 1.84
C GLU A 12 11.74 -15.94 1.91
N VAL A 13 10.48 -15.53 1.98
CA VAL A 13 10.10 -14.13 2.09
C VAL A 13 10.50 -13.66 3.49
N ARG A 14 11.26 -12.58 3.55
CA ARG A 14 11.69 -11.99 4.82
C ARG A 14 10.98 -10.68 5.08
N ARG A 15 10.80 -10.36 6.36
CA ARG A 15 10.43 -9.01 6.77
C ARG A 15 11.62 -8.07 6.56
N VAL A 16 11.37 -6.93 5.93
CA VAL A 16 12.37 -5.87 5.76
C VAL A 16 12.65 -5.22 7.11
N SER A 17 13.92 -4.99 7.42
CA SER A 17 14.31 -4.35 8.67
C SER A 17 14.15 -2.84 8.57
N ARG A 18 13.70 -2.20 9.66
CA ARG A 18 13.63 -0.74 9.73
C ARG A 18 15.03 -0.13 9.50
N GLY A 19 15.11 0.91 8.68
CA GLY A 19 16.32 1.59 8.26
C GLY A 19 16.95 1.03 6.99
N GLU A 20 16.49 -0.12 6.49
CA GLU A 20 16.97 -0.69 5.24
C GLU A 20 16.50 0.13 4.02
N TYR A 21 15.26 0.65 4.08
CA TYR A 21 14.71 1.58 3.09
C TYR A 21 14.06 2.79 3.79
N PRO A 22 14.86 3.79 4.22
CA PRO A 22 14.38 4.87 5.09
C PRO A 22 13.19 5.66 4.52
N TRP A 23 13.20 5.97 3.23
CA TRP A 23 12.07 6.68 2.60
C TRP A 23 10.79 5.86 2.57
N TRP A 24 10.88 4.54 2.40
CA TRP A 24 9.72 3.66 2.43
C TRP A 24 9.24 3.43 3.86
N ASP A 25 10.13 3.38 4.85
CA ASP A 25 9.74 3.30 6.26
C ASP A 25 8.94 4.54 6.68
N GLU A 26 9.38 5.73 6.28
CA GLU A 26 8.67 6.98 6.57
C GLU A 26 7.33 7.05 5.83
N ALA A 27 7.31 6.72 4.55
CA ALA A 27 6.09 6.65 3.76
C ALA A 27 5.07 5.66 4.34
N LEU A 28 5.53 4.47 4.74
CA LEU A 28 4.70 3.44 5.35
C LEU A 28 4.17 3.89 6.72
N ALA A 29 4.97 4.62 7.50
CA ALA A 29 4.52 5.18 8.77
C ALA A 29 3.41 6.22 8.61
N VAL A 30 3.47 7.03 7.54
CA VAL A 30 2.41 7.98 7.16
C VAL A 30 1.15 7.21 6.74
N LEU A 31 1.27 6.27 5.80
CA LEU A 31 0.14 5.45 5.34
C LEU A 31 -0.53 4.67 6.49
N ASN A 32 0.27 4.17 7.43
CA ASN A 32 -0.24 3.42 8.57
C ASN A 32 -1.06 4.27 9.55
N GLN A 33 -0.98 5.61 9.51
CA GLN A 33 -1.94 6.45 10.24
C GLN A 33 -3.36 6.23 9.70
N ASP A 34 -3.52 6.19 8.38
CA ASP A 34 -4.80 5.95 7.72
C ASP A 34 -5.32 4.52 7.98
N VAL A 35 -4.42 3.53 7.94
CA VAL A 35 -4.76 2.14 8.25
C VAL A 35 -5.23 2.01 9.70
N ALA A 36 -4.54 2.66 10.65
CA ALA A 36 -4.90 2.58 12.06
C ALA A 36 -6.30 3.13 12.35
N VAL A 37 -6.76 4.14 11.63
CA VAL A 37 -8.10 4.73 11.82
C VAL A 37 -9.18 3.98 11.03
N THR A 38 -8.87 3.49 9.82
CA THR A 38 -9.88 2.89 8.93
C THR A 38 -9.98 1.37 9.03
N LEU A 39 -8.90 0.70 9.44
CA LEU A 39 -8.78 -0.77 9.52
C LEU A 39 -8.01 -1.20 10.79
N PRO A 40 -8.45 -0.80 12.00
CA PRO A 40 -7.69 -1.03 13.23
C PRO A 40 -7.38 -2.52 13.49
N GLU A 41 -8.28 -3.42 13.10
CA GLU A 41 -8.13 -4.87 13.30
C GLU A 41 -7.06 -5.51 12.40
N GLN A 42 -6.66 -4.86 11.31
CA GLN A 42 -5.65 -5.39 10.38
C GLN A 42 -4.21 -5.19 10.90
N GLY A 43 -4.03 -4.29 11.88
CA GLY A 43 -2.71 -3.85 12.31
C GLY A 43 -1.99 -3.04 11.24
N ALA A 44 -0.77 -2.60 11.58
CA ALA A 44 0.06 -1.83 10.66
C ALA A 44 0.56 -2.69 9.50
N LEU A 45 0.52 -2.14 8.28
CA LEU A 45 1.18 -2.70 7.12
C LEU A 45 2.69 -2.77 7.34
N GLN A 46 3.34 -3.69 6.65
CA GLN A 46 4.78 -3.94 6.74
C GLN A 46 5.42 -4.07 5.35
N LEU A 47 6.75 -3.92 5.29
CA LEU A 47 7.52 -4.21 4.09
C LEU A 47 8.04 -5.66 4.14
N LEU A 48 7.85 -6.39 3.05
CA LEU A 48 8.41 -7.73 2.85
C LEU A 48 9.34 -7.74 1.65
N ALA A 49 10.48 -8.44 1.75
CA ALA A 49 11.39 -8.66 0.66
C ALA A 49 11.30 -10.13 0.21
N GLN A 50 11.02 -10.31 -1.08
CA GLN A 50 11.04 -11.60 -1.75
C GLN A 50 12.34 -11.71 -2.57
N PRO A 51 13.16 -12.75 -2.36
CA PRO A 51 14.30 -13.00 -3.21
C PRO A 51 13.91 -13.17 -4.67
N SER A 52 14.72 -12.62 -5.58
CA SER A 52 14.56 -12.87 -7.01
C SER A 52 14.78 -14.36 -7.31
N TYR A 53 14.01 -14.88 -8.28
CA TYR A 53 14.25 -16.21 -8.83
C TYR A 53 15.52 -16.26 -9.69
N GLU A 54 16.03 -15.11 -10.13
CA GLU A 54 17.26 -15.00 -10.91
C GLU A 54 18.44 -14.69 -9.98
N ALA A 55 19.49 -15.52 -10.07
CA ALA A 55 20.66 -15.38 -9.23
C ALA A 55 21.42 -14.07 -9.52
N GLY A 56 21.63 -13.26 -8.47
CA GLY A 56 22.34 -11.99 -8.57
C GLY A 56 21.44 -10.76 -8.80
N GLU A 57 20.14 -10.99 -9.04
CA GLU A 57 19.15 -9.90 -9.10
C GLU A 57 18.73 -9.45 -7.68
N PRO A 58 18.39 -8.16 -7.50
CA PRO A 58 17.96 -7.64 -6.21
C PRO A 58 16.63 -8.26 -5.77
N GLU A 59 16.37 -8.22 -4.47
CA GLU A 59 15.08 -8.62 -3.91
C GLU A 59 13.96 -7.67 -4.35
N TYR A 60 12.75 -8.20 -4.46
CA TYR A 60 11.53 -7.46 -4.72
C TYR A 60 10.87 -7.11 -3.39
N VAL A 61 10.67 -5.82 -3.13
CA VAL A 61 10.05 -5.34 -1.89
C VAL A 61 8.58 -5.05 -2.11
N TYR A 62 7.71 -5.49 -1.21
CA TYR A 62 6.26 -5.30 -1.28
C TYR A 62 5.74 -4.65 0.00
N VAL A 63 4.64 -3.91 -0.12
CA VAL A 63 3.79 -3.56 1.03
C VAL A 63 2.87 -4.75 1.31
N ALA A 64 2.82 -5.20 2.55
CA ALA A 64 2.05 -6.37 2.97
C ALA A 64 1.17 -6.04 4.17
N LEU A 65 0.10 -6.81 4.34
CA LEU A 65 -0.67 -6.87 5.58
C LEU A 65 0.20 -7.39 6.74
N ALA A 66 -0.26 -7.18 7.97
CA ALA A 66 0.45 -7.62 9.18
C ALA A 66 0.64 -9.15 9.26
N ASP A 67 -0.27 -9.92 8.66
CA ASP A 67 -0.19 -11.38 8.54
C ASP A 67 0.84 -11.85 7.48
N GLY A 68 1.41 -10.90 6.73
CA GLY A 68 2.39 -11.13 5.70
C GLY A 68 1.81 -11.38 4.30
N GLY A 69 0.49 -11.25 4.10
CA GLY A 69 -0.11 -11.30 2.76
C GLY A 69 0.06 -9.99 1.99
N TRP A 70 0.46 -10.07 0.72
CA TRP A 70 0.57 -8.91 -0.18
C TRP A 70 -0.10 -9.20 -1.53
N HIS A 71 -0.38 -8.13 -2.28
CA HIS A 71 -0.78 -8.21 -3.69
C HIS A 71 -0.22 -7.01 -4.45
N GLY A 72 -0.25 -7.06 -5.77
CA GLY A 72 0.18 -5.95 -6.62
C GLY A 72 1.67 -5.98 -6.98
N SER A 73 2.16 -4.85 -7.45
CA SER A 73 3.54 -4.71 -7.92
C SER A 73 4.52 -4.48 -6.76
N HIS A 74 5.77 -4.90 -6.94
CA HIS A 74 6.84 -4.56 -6.00
C HIS A 74 7.24 -3.08 -6.12
N LEU A 75 7.76 -2.54 -5.03
CA LEU A 75 8.36 -1.22 -4.95
C LEU A 75 9.68 -1.23 -5.71
N TYR A 76 9.85 -0.31 -6.66
CA TYR A 76 11.10 -0.16 -7.39
C TYR A 76 12.01 0.83 -6.63
N PRO A 77 13.17 0.41 -6.09
CA PRO A 77 14.05 1.31 -5.32
C PRO A 77 14.54 2.53 -6.10
N LYS A 78 14.63 2.40 -7.44
CA LYS A 78 15.16 3.45 -8.32
C LYS A 78 14.15 4.56 -8.66
N THR A 79 12.90 4.46 -8.21
CA THR A 79 11.84 5.42 -8.55
C THR A 79 11.45 6.34 -7.39
N ALA A 80 11.92 6.08 -6.17
CA ALA A 80 11.79 7.04 -5.07
C ALA A 80 12.91 8.08 -5.20
N GLU A 81 12.64 9.19 -5.90
CA GLU A 81 13.61 10.29 -6.04
C GLU A 81 13.61 11.22 -4.81
N ASP A 82 12.50 11.23 -4.08
CA ASP A 82 12.28 11.98 -2.84
C ASP A 82 11.18 11.32 -1.98
N GLN A 83 10.89 11.94 -0.82
CA GLN A 83 9.91 11.46 0.14
C GLN A 83 8.46 11.46 -0.40
N ALA A 84 8.11 12.41 -1.29
CA ALA A 84 6.77 12.49 -1.86
C ALA A 84 6.53 11.37 -2.87
N HIS A 85 7.52 11.06 -3.71
CA HIS A 85 7.48 9.91 -4.61
C HIS A 85 7.42 8.59 -3.85
N ALA A 86 8.21 8.45 -2.78
CA ALA A 86 8.15 7.28 -1.92
C ALA A 86 6.75 7.07 -1.33
N LEU A 87 6.11 8.14 -0.84
CA LEU A 87 4.75 8.08 -0.30
C LEU A 87 3.73 7.70 -1.38
N ALA A 88 3.83 8.24 -2.59
CA ALA A 88 2.93 7.90 -3.68
C ALA A 88 2.96 6.40 -4.03
N ILE A 89 4.17 5.85 -4.21
CA ILE A 89 4.35 4.43 -4.57
C ILE A 89 3.90 3.52 -3.43
N VAL A 90 4.24 3.85 -2.18
CA VAL A 90 3.82 3.06 -1.00
C VAL A 90 2.30 3.13 -0.79
N ALA A 91 1.68 4.29 -0.98
CA ALA A 91 0.22 4.45 -0.86
C ALA A 91 -0.54 3.65 -1.93
N GLU A 92 -0.06 3.66 -3.17
CA GLU A 92 -0.62 2.86 -4.27
C GLU A 92 -0.47 1.35 -3.98
N ALA A 93 0.74 0.88 -3.68
CA ALA A 93 0.98 -0.54 -3.38
C ALA A 93 0.22 -1.03 -2.14
N GLY A 94 0.14 -0.19 -1.11
CA GLY A 94 -0.65 -0.48 0.09
C GLY A 94 -2.15 -0.54 -0.20
N GLN A 95 -2.66 0.36 -1.04
CA GLN A 95 -4.05 0.33 -1.49
C GLN A 95 -4.36 -0.94 -2.28
N GLU A 96 -3.52 -1.33 -3.24
CA GLU A 96 -3.69 -2.58 -3.98
C GLU A 96 -3.68 -3.79 -3.06
N THR A 97 -2.72 -3.86 -2.13
CA THR A 97 -2.63 -4.96 -1.16
C THR A 97 -3.88 -5.04 -0.31
N VAL A 98 -4.32 -3.94 0.30
CA VAL A 98 -5.53 -3.94 1.14
C VAL A 98 -6.74 -4.33 0.31
N ALA A 99 -6.90 -3.76 -0.88
CA ALA A 99 -8.08 -3.98 -1.71
C ALA A 99 -8.21 -5.44 -2.15
N GLU A 100 -7.13 -6.04 -2.61
CA GLU A 100 -7.13 -7.38 -3.20
C GLU A 100 -7.02 -8.48 -2.13
N ARG A 101 -6.34 -8.21 -1.02
CA ARG A 101 -6.25 -9.19 0.08
C ARG A 101 -7.51 -9.25 0.92
N LEU A 102 -8.17 -8.11 1.14
CA LEU A 102 -9.38 -8.02 1.96
C LEU A 102 -10.67 -8.01 1.14
N TRP A 103 -10.59 -7.98 -0.20
CA TRP A 103 -11.75 -7.95 -1.10
C TRP A 103 -12.71 -6.78 -0.82
N GLN A 104 -12.16 -5.61 -0.50
CA GLN A 104 -12.91 -4.40 -0.20
C GLN A 104 -12.22 -3.16 -0.76
N ALA A 105 -12.97 -2.16 -1.23
CA ALA A 105 -12.36 -0.88 -1.60
C ALA A 105 -11.79 -0.19 -0.36
N TRP A 106 -10.60 0.40 -0.48
CA TRP A 106 -9.95 1.11 0.62
C TRP A 106 -8.99 2.21 0.12
N PRO A 107 -8.89 3.36 0.81
CA PRO A 107 -9.83 3.82 1.83
C PRO A 107 -11.18 4.20 1.19
N LEU A 108 -12.24 4.31 2.00
CA LEU A 108 -13.57 4.67 1.51
C LEU A 108 -13.86 6.16 1.73
N CYS A 109 -14.49 6.78 0.73
CA CYS A 109 -15.11 8.10 0.86
C CYS A 109 -16.33 7.99 1.77
N VAL A 110 -16.37 8.76 2.86
CA VAL A 110 -17.52 8.79 3.78
C VAL A 110 -18.79 9.28 3.08
N GLU A 111 -18.67 10.27 2.18
CA GLU A 111 -19.83 10.86 1.50
C GLU A 111 -20.45 9.92 0.45
N HIS A 112 -19.62 9.22 -0.32
CA HIS A 112 -20.08 8.47 -1.51
C HIS A 112 -19.99 6.96 -1.37
N ASN A 113 -19.34 6.46 -0.32
CA ASN A 113 -19.01 5.04 -0.11
C ASN A 113 -18.30 4.42 -1.33
N LEU A 114 -17.33 5.15 -1.89
CA LEU A 114 -16.50 4.74 -3.02
C LEU A 114 -15.04 4.65 -2.58
N GLY A 115 -14.27 3.76 -3.20
CA GLY A 115 -12.82 3.74 -3.05
C GLY A 115 -12.22 5.11 -3.40
N LEU A 116 -11.38 5.62 -2.52
CA LEU A 116 -10.54 6.78 -2.75
C LEU A 116 -9.31 6.35 -3.57
N HIS A 117 -8.70 7.29 -4.28
CA HIS A 117 -7.43 7.06 -4.96
C HIS A 117 -6.40 8.07 -4.48
N ALA A 118 -5.17 7.63 -4.25
CA ALA A 118 -4.06 8.54 -3.99
C ALA A 118 -3.79 9.38 -5.24
N ARG A 119 -3.73 10.70 -5.08
CA ARG A 119 -3.53 11.63 -6.18
C ARG A 119 -2.73 12.84 -5.72
N ASP A 120 -1.77 13.28 -6.54
CA ASP A 120 -1.15 14.59 -6.31
C ASP A 120 -2.17 15.70 -6.55
N VAL A 121 -2.40 16.51 -5.53
CA VAL A 121 -3.20 17.72 -5.62
C VAL A 121 -2.37 18.91 -5.16
N LYS A 122 -1.80 19.62 -6.14
CA LYS A 122 -0.96 20.82 -5.92
C LYS A 122 0.29 20.52 -5.10
N GLY A 123 0.95 19.39 -5.37
CA GLY A 123 2.19 18.98 -4.68
C GLY A 123 1.96 18.30 -3.33
N LEU A 124 0.71 17.97 -2.99
CA LEU A 124 0.37 17.20 -1.80
C LEU A 124 -0.37 15.94 -2.21
N LEU A 125 0.18 14.78 -1.85
CA LEU A 125 -0.48 13.51 -2.08
C LEU A 125 -1.71 13.39 -1.18
N SER A 126 -2.87 13.22 -1.80
CA SER A 126 -4.16 13.26 -1.13
C SER A 126 -5.07 12.12 -1.57
N TRP A 127 -5.93 11.66 -0.68
CA TRP A 127 -7.04 10.78 -1.00
C TRP A 127 -8.14 11.55 -1.74
N TRP A 128 -8.44 11.12 -2.96
CA TRP A 128 -9.39 11.77 -3.83
C TRP A 128 -10.56 10.83 -4.17
N CYS A 129 -11.78 11.32 -4.03
CA CYS A 129 -12.99 10.63 -4.45
C CYS A 129 -13.41 11.11 -5.84
N ALA A 130 -13.83 10.19 -6.70
CA ALA A 130 -14.37 10.53 -8.02
C ALA A 130 -15.77 11.20 -7.99
N GLY A 131 -16.46 11.10 -6.86
CA GLY A 131 -17.87 11.45 -6.73
C GLY A 131 -18.78 10.48 -7.48
N ARG A 132 -20.07 10.48 -7.14
CA ARG A 132 -21.06 9.68 -7.86
C ARG A 132 -21.69 10.51 -8.98
N ARG A 133 -21.11 10.43 -10.19
CA ARG A 133 -21.57 11.19 -11.37
C ARG A 133 -23.06 11.00 -11.67
N SER A 134 -23.61 9.80 -11.42
CA SER A 134 -25.04 9.49 -11.62
C SER A 134 -25.97 10.25 -10.66
N GLU A 135 -25.44 10.78 -9.55
CA GLU A 135 -26.18 11.55 -8.54
C GLU A 135 -25.76 13.03 -8.52
N GLY A 136 -24.98 13.47 -9.51
CA GLY A 136 -24.47 14.84 -9.59
C GLY A 136 -23.29 15.14 -8.65
N GLY A 137 -22.73 14.13 -7.98
CA GLY A 137 -21.56 14.30 -7.13
C GLY A 137 -20.30 14.60 -7.96
N SER A 138 -19.66 15.74 -7.69
CA SER A 138 -18.34 16.09 -8.24
C SER A 138 -17.22 15.43 -7.44
N GLY A 139 -16.12 15.09 -8.10
CA GLY A 139 -14.94 14.57 -7.40
C GLY A 139 -14.33 15.61 -6.46
N HIS A 140 -13.83 15.14 -5.32
CA HIS A 140 -13.31 16.00 -4.25
C HIS A 140 -12.10 15.38 -3.57
N VAL A 141 -11.30 16.22 -2.91
CA VAL A 141 -10.24 15.77 -1.99
C VAL A 141 -10.87 15.50 -0.64
N CYS A 142 -10.62 14.32 -0.08
CA CYS A 142 -11.08 13.96 1.26
C CYS A 142 -10.07 14.42 2.32
N ALA A 143 -8.81 14.02 2.17
CA ALA A 143 -7.73 14.36 3.09
C ALA A 143 -6.36 14.13 2.43
N ALA A 144 -5.29 14.64 3.06
CA ALA A 144 -3.93 14.20 2.72
C ALA A 144 -3.74 12.71 3.09
N VAL A 145 -2.82 12.02 2.41
CA VAL A 145 -2.42 10.67 2.84
C VAL A 145 -1.76 10.74 4.22
N GLY A 146 -2.18 9.87 5.13
CA GLY A 146 -1.81 9.85 6.54
C GLY A 146 -2.62 10.79 7.44
N ALA A 147 -3.64 11.45 6.89
CA ALA A 147 -4.49 12.40 7.61
C ALA A 147 -5.98 12.04 7.51
N LEU A 148 -6.34 10.80 7.18
CA LEU A 148 -7.71 10.33 7.39
C LEU A 148 -8.01 10.32 8.89
N ASP A 149 -9.25 10.65 9.21
CA ASP A 149 -9.82 10.57 10.54
C ASP A 149 -10.98 9.57 10.55
N THR A 150 -11.25 9.02 11.74
CA THR A 150 -12.50 8.32 12.00
C THR A 150 -13.61 9.35 12.09
N PHE A 151 -14.26 9.66 10.98
CA PHE A 151 -15.62 10.19 11.06
C PHE A 151 -16.54 9.05 11.52
N SER A 152 -16.70 8.91 12.84
CA SER A 152 -17.82 8.17 13.40
C SER A 152 -19.11 8.80 12.88
N ALA A 153 -19.88 8.03 12.11
CA ALA A 153 -21.28 8.33 11.88
C ALA A 153 -21.94 8.61 13.24
N LEU A 154 -22.51 9.81 13.40
CA LEU A 154 -23.49 10.11 14.43
C LEU A 154 -24.80 9.37 14.15
#